data_AF-A0A672Y9M7-F1
#
_entry.id   AF-A0A672Y9M7-F1
#
_cell.length_a   1.000
_cell.length_b   1.000
_cell.length_c   1.000
_cell.angle_alpha   90.00
_cell.angle_beta   90.00
_cell.angle_gamma   90.00
#
_symmetry.space_group_name_H-M   'P 1'
#
loop_
_entity.id
_entity.type
_entity.pdbx_description
1 polymer ?
#
loop_
_entity_poly.entity_id
_entity_poly.type
_entity_poly.pdbx_seq_one_letter_code
_entity_poly.pdbx_strand_id
1 'polypeptide(L)'
;MDVGGSSDPYVKVYLLPDKKKKFETKVHRKTLEPNFNETFTFKVPYTELGGKTLVMTVYDFDRFSKHDAIGAVKIPMSGVDFSQSLQEWRDLQKAEKEESERLGDVCLSLRYVPTAGKLTVVILEAKNLKKMDVGGLSDPYVKIHLMQNGKRLKKKKTTIKKNTLNPYYNESFSFEVPSNFPLLTVLDYDKIGKNDAIGKLLLGNNSTGTELRHWSDMLANPRRPIAQWHSLKPEDEVNALISNKK
;
A
#
# COMPACT_ATOMS: atom_id res chain seq x y z
N MET A 1 -7.90 21.10 -3.24
CA MET A 1 -8.64 22.29 -3.74
C MET A 1 -7.74 23.50 -3.55
N ASP A 2 -6.98 23.80 -4.60
CA ASP A 2 -6.06 24.93 -4.60
C ASP A 2 -6.81 26.27 -4.62
N VAL A 3 -6.20 27.27 -3.99
CA VAL A 3 -6.71 28.64 -3.78
C VAL A 3 -6.69 29.47 -5.09
N GLY A 4 -6.88 28.81 -6.23
CA GLY A 4 -6.75 29.36 -7.57
C GLY A 4 -7.68 28.71 -8.60
N GLY A 5 -8.90 28.34 -8.21
CA GLY A 5 -10.10 28.18 -9.05
C GLY A 5 -10.04 27.33 -10.32
N SER A 6 -8.95 26.61 -10.59
CA SER A 6 -8.72 25.85 -11.82
C SER A 6 -8.01 24.54 -11.47
N SER A 7 -8.32 23.48 -12.23
CA SER A 7 -7.72 22.16 -12.11
C SER A 7 -6.93 21.81 -13.37
N ASP A 8 -6.08 20.81 -13.29
CA ASP A 8 -5.34 20.20 -14.38
C ASP A 8 -5.93 18.80 -14.69
N PRO A 9 -7.16 18.67 -15.21
CA PRO A 9 -7.86 17.40 -15.29
C PRO A 9 -7.25 16.43 -16.32
N TYR A 10 -7.28 15.15 -15.96
CA TYR A 10 -7.05 14.02 -16.87
C TYR A 10 -7.88 12.80 -16.42
N VAL A 11 -8.12 11.86 -17.32
CA VAL A 11 -8.98 10.69 -17.06
C VAL A 11 -8.17 9.41 -17.15
N LYS A 12 -8.30 8.55 -16.13
CA LYS A 12 -7.84 7.16 -16.17
C LYS A 12 -8.99 6.24 -16.55
N VAL A 13 -8.76 5.35 -17.51
CA VAL A 13 -9.76 4.43 -18.07
C VAL A 13 -9.28 2.99 -17.95
N TYR A 14 -10.09 2.11 -17.37
CA TYR A 14 -9.77 0.67 -17.25
C TYR A 14 -11.05 -0.19 -17.15
N LEU A 15 -10.92 -1.51 -17.34
CA LEU A 15 -12.03 -2.47 -17.26
C LEU A 15 -11.89 -3.39 -16.05
N LEU A 16 -12.79 -3.29 -15.08
CA LEU A 16 -12.87 -4.28 -14.01
C LEU A 16 -13.31 -5.65 -14.57
N PRO A 17 -12.78 -6.76 -14.01
CA PRO A 17 -11.90 -6.82 -12.84
C PRO A 17 -10.40 -6.56 -13.13
N ASP A 18 -9.99 -6.41 -14.38
CA ASP A 18 -8.59 -6.17 -14.75
C ASP A 18 -8.15 -4.72 -14.48
N LYS A 19 -7.53 -4.50 -13.31
CA LYS A 19 -6.95 -3.21 -12.94
C LYS A 19 -5.56 -2.94 -13.54
N LYS A 20 -4.94 -3.89 -14.25
CA LYS A 20 -3.57 -3.74 -14.75
C LYS A 20 -3.51 -2.92 -16.03
N LYS A 21 -4.44 -3.16 -16.95
CA LYS A 21 -4.50 -2.43 -18.22
C LYS A 21 -5.27 -1.13 -18.04
N LYS A 22 -4.54 -0.03 -17.86
CA LYS A 22 -5.08 1.32 -17.74
C LYS A 22 -4.65 2.17 -18.93
N PHE A 23 -5.54 3.04 -19.39
CA PHE A 23 -5.24 4.13 -20.30
C PHE A 23 -5.39 5.46 -19.55
N GLU A 24 -4.64 6.47 -19.96
CA GLU A 24 -4.73 7.81 -19.40
C GLU A 24 -4.83 8.81 -20.55
N THR A 25 -5.70 9.81 -20.41
CA THR A 25 -5.73 10.95 -21.34
C THR A 25 -4.53 11.85 -21.08
N LYS A 26 -4.32 12.81 -22.00
CA LYS A 26 -3.46 13.96 -21.74
C LYS A 26 -4.04 14.79 -20.60
N VAL A 27 -3.12 15.48 -19.91
CA VAL A 27 -3.46 16.47 -18.87
C VAL A 27 -3.80 17.78 -19.56
N HIS A 28 -4.99 18.30 -19.29
CA HIS A 28 -5.40 19.62 -19.73
C HIS A 28 -5.16 20.61 -18.61
N ARG A 29 -4.31 21.62 -18.82
CA ARG A 29 -3.92 22.54 -17.75
C ARG A 29 -4.95 23.65 -17.53
N LYS A 30 -5.20 23.98 -16.26
CA LYS A 30 -5.98 25.12 -15.79
C LYS A 30 -7.35 25.23 -16.45
N THR A 31 -8.11 24.13 -16.47
CA THR A 31 -9.46 24.08 -17.02
C THR A 31 -10.39 23.25 -16.14
N LEU A 32 -11.65 23.69 -16.03
CA LEU A 32 -12.73 22.92 -15.41
C LEU A 32 -13.62 22.23 -16.45
N GLU A 33 -13.45 22.57 -17.73
CA GLU A 33 -14.21 22.03 -18.86
C GLU A 33 -13.25 21.47 -19.92
N PRO A 34 -12.52 20.38 -19.60
CA PRO A 34 -11.58 19.78 -20.54
C PRO A 34 -12.31 19.12 -21.71
N ASN A 35 -11.79 19.33 -22.92
CA ASN A 35 -12.18 18.56 -24.10
C ASN A 35 -11.02 17.63 -24.50
N PHE A 36 -11.14 16.35 -24.14
CA PHE A 36 -10.09 15.35 -24.37
C PHE A 36 -10.04 14.87 -25.82
N ASN A 37 -11.18 14.50 -26.41
CA ASN A 37 -11.29 13.90 -27.75
C ASN A 37 -10.29 12.75 -28.00
N GLU A 38 -10.13 11.86 -27.01
CA GLU A 38 -9.24 10.69 -27.10
C GLU A 38 -10.04 9.39 -27.23
N THR A 39 -9.49 8.43 -27.97
CA THR A 39 -10.10 7.11 -28.19
C THR A 39 -9.18 6.01 -27.67
N PHE A 40 -9.73 5.10 -26.88
CA PHE A 40 -9.01 3.95 -26.33
C PHE A 40 -9.65 2.63 -26.75
N THR A 41 -8.82 1.62 -27.04
CA THR A 41 -9.29 0.32 -27.53
C THR A 41 -8.96 -0.80 -26.55
N PHE A 42 -10.00 -1.42 -25.99
CA PHE A 42 -9.89 -2.65 -25.20
C PHE A 42 -10.18 -3.87 -26.08
N LYS A 43 -9.20 -4.77 -26.21
CA LYS A 43 -9.38 -6.06 -26.88
C LYS A 43 -9.98 -7.06 -25.91
N VAL A 44 -11.30 -7.28 -25.96
CA VAL A 44 -12.04 -8.16 -25.06
C VAL A 44 -12.97 -9.07 -25.88
N PRO A 45 -12.96 -10.40 -25.64
CA PRO A 45 -13.94 -11.29 -26.25
C PRO A 45 -15.37 -10.93 -25.81
N TYR A 46 -16.31 -10.89 -26.76
CA TYR A 46 -17.71 -10.50 -26.49
C TYR A 46 -18.36 -11.36 -25.38
N THR A 47 -18.04 -12.65 -25.32
CA THR A 47 -18.55 -13.59 -24.30
C THR A 47 -18.11 -13.24 -22.87
N GLU A 48 -17.00 -12.53 -22.68
CA GLU A 48 -16.53 -12.09 -21.37
C GLU A 48 -17.03 -10.70 -20.99
N LEU A 49 -17.61 -9.96 -21.93
CA LEU A 49 -17.91 -8.55 -21.78
C LEU A 49 -18.99 -8.32 -20.72
N GLY A 50 -20.01 -9.17 -20.65
CA GLY A 50 -21.11 -9.05 -19.69
C GLY A 50 -20.68 -9.07 -18.21
N GLY A 51 -19.52 -9.64 -17.89
CA GLY A 51 -18.97 -9.65 -16.53
C GLY A 51 -18.05 -8.46 -16.20
N LYS A 52 -17.84 -7.53 -17.12
CA LYS A 52 -16.88 -6.43 -16.97
C LYS A 52 -17.57 -5.09 -16.72
N THR A 53 -16.84 -4.17 -16.11
CA THR A 53 -17.29 -2.80 -15.84
C THR A 53 -16.24 -1.82 -16.31
N LEU A 54 -16.60 -0.91 -17.21
CA LEU A 54 -15.75 0.20 -17.61
C LEU A 54 -15.72 1.22 -16.47
N VAL A 55 -14.52 1.59 -16.04
CA VAL A 55 -14.31 2.61 -15.02
C VAL A 55 -13.51 3.75 -15.63
N MET A 56 -14.04 4.95 -15.47
CA MET A 56 -13.40 6.21 -15.86
C MET A 56 -13.29 7.08 -14.62
N THR A 57 -12.08 7.37 -14.16
CA THR A 57 -11.83 8.22 -13.01
C THR A 57 -11.14 9.49 -13.46
N VAL A 58 -11.74 10.65 -13.15
CA VAL A 58 -11.18 11.97 -13.41
C VAL A 58 -10.30 12.36 -12.23
N TYR A 59 -9.07 12.76 -12.53
CA TYR A 59 -8.08 13.23 -11.56
C TYR A 59 -7.67 14.66 -11.87
N ASP A 60 -7.31 15.39 -10.83
CA ASP A 60 -6.57 16.65 -10.89
C ASP A 60 -5.08 16.34 -10.84
N PHE A 61 -4.32 16.76 -11.84
CA PHE A 61 -2.88 16.54 -11.87
C PHE A 61 -2.17 17.53 -10.95
N ASP A 62 -1.37 17.00 -10.03
CA ASP A 62 -0.53 17.79 -9.14
C ASP A 62 0.95 17.50 -9.39
N ARG A 63 1.74 18.57 -9.60
CA ARG A 63 3.18 18.42 -9.86
C ARG A 63 3.97 17.92 -8.65
N PHE A 64 3.54 18.26 -7.44
CA PHE A 64 4.31 18.06 -6.20
C PHE A 64 3.54 17.31 -5.10
N SER A 65 2.30 16.92 -5.35
CA SER A 65 1.45 16.17 -4.43
C SER A 65 0.79 14.99 -5.13
N LYS A 66 0.12 14.15 -4.35
CA LYS A 66 -0.69 13.06 -4.90
C LYS A 66 -1.87 13.66 -5.64
N HIS A 67 -2.12 13.20 -6.86
CA HIS A 67 -3.23 13.65 -7.69
C HIS A 67 -4.57 13.40 -7.00
N ASP A 68 -5.40 14.43 -6.94
CA ASP A 68 -6.71 14.37 -6.31
C ASP A 68 -7.73 13.74 -7.27
N ALA A 69 -8.46 12.71 -6.81
CA ALA A 69 -9.56 12.16 -7.59
C ALA A 69 -10.78 13.10 -7.51
N ILE A 70 -11.16 13.68 -8.64
CA ILE A 70 -12.32 14.58 -8.75
C ILE A 70 -13.62 13.77 -8.68
N GLY A 71 -13.66 12.64 -9.39
CA GLY A 71 -14.81 11.75 -9.41
C GLY A 71 -14.64 10.59 -10.39
N ALA A 72 -15.61 9.67 -10.42
CA ALA A 72 -15.57 8.49 -11.27
C ALA A 72 -16.94 8.14 -11.85
N VAL A 73 -16.90 7.51 -13.02
CA VAL A 73 -18.05 6.88 -13.68
C VAL A 73 -17.76 5.39 -13.82
N LYS A 74 -18.73 4.55 -13.45
CA LYS A 74 -18.68 3.11 -13.61
C LYS A 74 -19.84 2.66 -14.50
N ILE A 75 -19.54 1.97 -15.60
CA ILE A 75 -20.51 1.51 -16.57
C ILE A 75 -20.42 -0.02 -16.63
N PRO A 76 -21.38 -0.77 -16.07
CA PRO A 76 -21.46 -2.21 -16.25
C PRO A 76 -21.71 -2.53 -17.72
N MET A 77 -20.83 -3.33 -18.34
CA MET A 77 -20.94 -3.65 -19.76
C MET A 77 -22.11 -4.59 -20.06
N SER A 78 -22.69 -5.26 -19.05
CA SER A 78 -23.92 -6.04 -19.17
C SER A 78 -25.14 -5.21 -19.58
N GLY A 79 -25.16 -3.91 -19.25
CA GLY A 79 -26.28 -3.01 -19.53
C GLY A 79 -26.09 -2.16 -20.78
N VAL A 80 -25.03 -2.38 -21.55
CA VAL A 80 -24.70 -1.59 -22.73
C VAL A 80 -25.13 -2.35 -23.98
N ASP A 81 -25.92 -1.70 -24.83
CA ASP A 81 -26.22 -2.20 -26.18
C ASP A 81 -25.09 -1.81 -27.13
N PHE A 82 -24.32 -2.80 -27.59
CA PHE A 82 -23.19 -2.62 -28.50
C PHE A 82 -23.59 -2.64 -29.97
N SER A 83 -24.88 -2.77 -30.30
CA SER A 83 -25.35 -2.72 -31.69
C SER A 83 -25.33 -1.29 -32.26
N GLN A 84 -25.25 -0.27 -31.39
CA GLN A 84 -25.23 1.14 -31.75
C GLN A 84 -24.07 1.87 -31.07
N SER A 85 -23.62 2.97 -31.67
CA SER A 85 -22.66 3.87 -31.03
C SER A 85 -23.34 4.58 -29.85
N LEU A 86 -22.95 4.24 -28.62
CA LEU A 86 -23.42 4.90 -27.41
C LEU A 86 -22.64 6.20 -27.16
N GLN A 87 -23.34 7.32 -27.07
CA GLN A 87 -22.82 8.60 -26.59
C GLN A 87 -23.77 9.14 -25.52
N GLU A 88 -23.28 9.30 -24.29
CA GLU A 88 -24.10 9.64 -23.14
C GLU A 88 -23.33 10.55 -22.18
N TRP A 89 -24.04 11.51 -21.58
CA TRP A 89 -23.53 12.32 -20.47
C TRP A 89 -23.82 11.63 -19.14
N ARG A 90 -22.84 11.58 -18.24
CA ARG A 90 -23.01 11.00 -16.90
C ARG A 90 -22.37 11.88 -15.85
N ASP A 91 -23.07 12.03 -14.74
CA ASP A 91 -22.55 12.74 -13.58
C ASP A 91 -21.44 11.94 -12.90
N LEU A 92 -20.39 12.66 -12.50
CA LEU A 92 -19.29 12.06 -11.73
C LEU A 92 -19.79 11.67 -10.34
N GLN A 93 -19.65 10.39 -10.02
CA GLN A 93 -19.86 9.90 -8.66
C GLN A 93 -18.59 10.10 -7.84
N LYS A 94 -18.70 10.07 -6.52
CA LYS A 94 -17.54 10.11 -5.64
C LYS A 94 -16.60 8.96 -6.00
N ALA A 95 -15.36 9.29 -6.37
CA ALA A 95 -14.36 8.27 -6.62
C ALA A 95 -14.16 7.47 -5.34
N GLU A 96 -14.38 6.15 -5.41
CA GLU A 96 -13.82 5.26 -4.41
C GLU A 96 -12.32 5.54 -4.39
N LYS A 97 -11.76 5.83 -3.21
CA LYS A 97 -10.31 5.91 -3.07
C LYS A 97 -9.76 4.64 -3.72
N GLU A 98 -8.87 4.77 -4.69
CA GLU A 98 -8.07 3.63 -5.14
C GLU A 98 -7.53 3.02 -3.84
N GLU A 99 -8.05 1.85 -3.47
CA GLU A 99 -7.54 1.09 -2.36
C GLU A 99 -6.05 0.97 -2.67
N SER A 100 -5.24 1.69 -1.90
CA SER A 100 -3.79 1.61 -2.01
C SER A 100 -3.47 0.12 -2.08
N GLU A 101 -2.86 -0.33 -3.19
CA GLU A 101 -2.69 -1.75 -3.46
C GLU A 101 -2.31 -2.47 -2.17
N ARG A 102 -3.18 -3.37 -1.69
CA ARG A 102 -3.00 -3.98 -0.39
C ARG A 102 -1.69 -4.77 -0.41
N LEU A 103 -0.70 -4.29 0.34
CA LEU A 103 0.66 -4.82 0.34
C LEU A 103 0.77 -6.14 1.12
N GLY A 104 -0.27 -6.46 1.91
CA GLY A 104 -0.39 -7.63 2.76
C GLY A 104 -0.42 -7.26 4.24
N ASP A 105 -0.53 -8.28 5.08
CA ASP A 105 -0.55 -8.14 6.54
C ASP A 105 0.54 -9.01 7.17
N VAL A 106 1.15 -8.53 8.26
CA VAL A 106 2.15 -9.28 9.05
C VAL A 106 1.68 -9.43 10.49
N CYS A 107 1.84 -10.63 11.04
CA CYS A 107 1.62 -10.94 12.45
C CYS A 107 2.96 -11.02 13.18
N LEU A 108 3.11 -10.22 14.24
CA LEU A 108 4.29 -10.27 15.08
C LEU A 108 3.91 -10.13 16.56
N SER A 109 4.74 -10.72 17.41
CA SER A 109 4.61 -10.63 18.86
C SER A 109 5.71 -9.77 19.45
N LEU A 110 5.33 -8.86 20.35
CA LEU A 110 6.23 -8.03 21.13
C LEU A 110 6.19 -8.41 22.60
N ARG A 111 7.36 -8.51 23.22
CA ARG A 111 7.51 -8.74 24.66
C ARG A 111 8.62 -7.88 25.21
N TYR A 112 8.31 -7.03 26.17
CA TYR A 112 9.30 -6.20 26.85
C TYR A 112 9.53 -6.64 28.29
N VAL A 113 10.81 -6.72 28.70
CA VAL A 113 11.23 -6.98 30.07
C VAL A 113 11.99 -5.75 30.58
N PRO A 114 11.33 -4.84 31.35
CA PRO A 114 11.94 -3.58 31.77
C PRO A 114 13.22 -3.74 32.58
N THR A 115 13.26 -4.70 33.52
CA THR A 115 14.40 -4.92 34.42
C THR A 115 15.69 -5.30 33.68
N ALA A 116 15.57 -5.91 32.50
CA ALA A 116 16.71 -6.30 31.67
C ALA A 116 16.87 -5.39 30.43
N GLY A 117 16.00 -4.39 30.26
CA GLY A 117 15.93 -3.59 29.03
C GLY A 117 15.79 -4.46 27.77
N LYS A 118 15.09 -5.59 27.85
CA LYS A 118 15.09 -6.60 26.77
C LYS A 118 13.76 -6.59 26.02
N LEU A 119 13.81 -6.24 24.73
CA LEU A 119 12.70 -6.38 23.79
C LEU A 119 12.88 -7.67 22.97
N THR A 120 11.89 -8.53 23.01
CA THR A 120 11.80 -9.71 22.14
C THR A 120 10.72 -9.47 21.09
N VAL A 121 11.09 -9.65 19.83
CA VAL A 121 10.22 -9.54 18.66
C VAL A 121 10.15 -10.91 18.01
N VAL A 122 8.97 -11.51 17.95
CA VAL A 122 8.75 -12.77 17.25
C VAL A 122 7.98 -12.47 15.98
N ILE A 123 8.57 -12.77 14.82
CA ILE A 123 7.88 -12.70 13.54
C ILE A 123 7.15 -14.03 13.37
N LEU A 124 5.81 -14.00 13.40
CA LEU A 124 5.00 -15.21 13.35
C LEU A 124 4.77 -15.61 11.90
N GLU A 125 4.02 -14.80 11.16
CA GLU A 125 3.61 -15.08 9.78
C GLU A 125 3.21 -13.80 9.05
N ALA A 126 3.06 -13.87 7.73
CA ALA A 126 2.40 -12.85 6.94
C ALA A 126 1.37 -13.49 6.02
N LYS A 127 0.40 -12.69 5.53
CA LYS A 127 -0.64 -13.16 4.61
C LYS A 127 -0.97 -12.12 3.55
N ASN A 128 -1.46 -12.62 2.42
CA ASN A 128 -1.90 -11.80 1.29
C ASN A 128 -0.84 -10.78 0.83
N LEU A 129 0.44 -11.18 0.86
CA LEU A 129 1.53 -10.32 0.40
C LEU A 129 1.35 -9.97 -1.08
N LYS A 130 1.71 -8.75 -1.47
CA LYS A 130 1.74 -8.35 -2.87
C LYS A 130 2.77 -9.20 -3.62
N LYS A 131 2.35 -9.79 -4.74
CA LYS A 131 3.22 -10.52 -5.66
C LYS A 131 4.16 -9.55 -6.38
N MET A 132 5.47 -9.80 -6.30
CA MET A 132 6.49 -8.97 -6.97
C MET A 132 7.21 -9.68 -8.11
N ASP A 133 7.29 -11.02 -8.14
CA ASP A 133 8.00 -11.74 -9.21
C ASP A 133 7.20 -11.90 -10.51
N VAL A 134 7.86 -11.61 -11.64
CA VAL A 134 7.34 -11.90 -12.98
C VAL A 134 7.47 -13.41 -13.25
N GLY A 135 6.36 -14.13 -13.15
CA GLY A 135 6.30 -15.57 -13.44
C GLY A 135 6.36 -16.50 -12.21
N GLY A 136 6.48 -15.96 -10.99
CA GLY A 136 6.43 -16.69 -9.71
C GLY A 136 5.44 -16.07 -8.72
N LEU A 137 5.43 -16.48 -7.44
CA LEU A 137 4.80 -15.70 -6.36
C LEU A 137 5.76 -14.63 -5.83
N SER A 138 6.22 -14.75 -4.59
CA SER A 138 7.32 -13.99 -4.01
C SER A 138 8.12 -14.91 -3.08
N ASP A 139 9.34 -14.51 -2.75
CA ASP A 139 10.30 -15.14 -1.84
C ASP A 139 10.47 -14.31 -0.54
N PRO A 140 9.40 -14.03 0.23
CA PRO A 140 9.43 -13.01 1.28
C PRO A 140 10.35 -13.34 2.46
N TYR A 141 10.97 -12.29 3.02
CA TYR A 141 11.57 -12.28 4.36
C TYR A 141 11.36 -10.94 5.07
N VAL A 142 11.61 -10.92 6.39
CA VAL A 142 11.43 -9.73 7.23
C VAL A 142 12.77 -9.23 7.71
N LYS A 143 13.06 -7.93 7.54
CA LYS A 143 14.19 -7.22 8.15
C LYS A 143 13.71 -6.36 9.32
N ILE A 144 14.27 -6.58 10.49
CA ILE A 144 13.99 -5.76 11.66
C ILE A 144 15.12 -4.74 11.82
N HIS A 145 14.79 -3.45 11.82
CA HIS A 145 15.72 -2.35 12.06
C HIS A 145 15.40 -1.66 13.38
N LEU A 146 16.34 -1.74 14.32
CA LEU A 146 16.27 -0.92 15.51
C LEU A 146 16.81 0.48 15.18
N MET A 147 15.98 1.51 15.39
CA MET A 147 16.32 2.89 15.07
C MET A 147 16.34 3.74 16.36
N GLN A 148 17.26 4.69 16.44
CA GLN A 148 17.30 5.70 17.51
C GLN A 148 17.76 7.03 16.92
N ASN A 149 17.04 8.12 17.18
CA ASN A 149 17.37 9.47 16.70
C ASN A 149 17.67 9.51 15.19
N GLY A 150 16.87 8.81 14.39
CA GLY A 150 17.04 8.69 12.94
C GLY A 150 18.23 7.83 12.48
N LYS A 151 19.04 7.28 13.39
CA LYS A 151 20.17 6.38 13.08
C LYS A 151 19.77 4.92 13.30
N ARG A 152 20.23 4.06 12.39
CA ARG A 152 20.05 2.60 12.50
C ARG A 152 21.10 2.03 13.45
N LEU A 153 20.66 1.38 14.52
CA LEU A 153 21.54 0.76 15.54
C LEU A 153 21.81 -0.71 15.27
N LYS A 154 20.76 -1.51 15.06
CA LYS A 154 20.86 -2.96 14.86
C LYS A 154 19.95 -3.40 13.72
N LYS A 155 20.35 -4.46 13.02
CA LYS A 155 19.58 -5.10 11.96
C LYS A 155 19.55 -6.61 12.18
N LYS A 156 18.38 -7.21 12.09
CA LYS A 156 18.18 -8.67 12.07
C LYS A 156 17.27 -9.03 10.89
N LYS A 157 17.31 -10.27 10.43
CA LYS A 157 16.43 -10.76 9.34
C LYS A 157 15.98 -12.19 9.60
N THR A 158 14.81 -12.53 9.07
CA THR A 158 14.31 -13.91 9.06
C THR A 158 14.96 -14.76 7.98
N THR A 159 14.68 -16.06 8.00
CA THR A 159 14.84 -16.94 6.85
C THR A 159 13.97 -16.49 5.68
N ILE A 160 14.36 -16.88 4.46
CA ILE A 160 13.64 -16.61 3.22
C ILE A 160 12.65 -17.76 2.99
N LYS A 161 11.38 -17.44 2.75
CA LYS A 161 10.36 -18.43 2.40
C LYS A 161 10.09 -18.31 0.91
N LYS A 162 10.37 -19.37 0.15
CA LYS A 162 10.30 -19.32 -1.31
C LYS A 162 8.88 -19.50 -1.82
N ASN A 163 8.55 -18.81 -2.91
CA ASN A 163 7.33 -18.97 -3.70
C ASN A 163 6.04 -19.03 -2.84
N THR A 164 5.83 -18.03 -1.98
CA THR A 164 4.64 -17.93 -1.12
C THR A 164 4.26 -16.47 -0.86
N LEU A 165 2.95 -16.21 -0.80
CA LEU A 165 2.39 -14.92 -0.34
C LEU A 165 1.85 -15.00 1.10
N ASN A 166 1.98 -16.17 1.74
CA ASN A 166 1.53 -16.43 3.11
C ASN A 166 2.65 -17.13 3.90
N PRO A 167 3.82 -16.49 4.10
CA PRO A 167 4.95 -17.13 4.75
C PRO A 167 4.73 -17.32 6.26
N TYR A 168 5.10 -18.49 6.76
CA TYR A 168 5.21 -18.78 8.19
C TYR A 168 6.68 -18.78 8.63
N TYR A 169 7.01 -17.95 9.62
CA TYR A 169 8.38 -17.76 10.13
C TYR A 169 8.55 -18.37 11.52
N ASN A 170 7.79 -17.88 12.50
CA ASN A 170 7.96 -18.15 13.93
C ASN A 170 9.41 -17.97 14.42
N GLU A 171 10.04 -16.86 14.02
CA GLU A 171 11.43 -16.55 14.32
C GLU A 171 11.54 -15.44 15.37
N SER A 172 12.34 -15.68 16.42
CA SER A 172 12.49 -14.80 17.57
C SER A 172 13.78 -13.99 17.54
N PHE A 173 13.67 -12.69 17.78
CA PHE A 173 14.79 -11.75 17.79
C PHE A 173 14.78 -10.93 19.08
N SER A 174 15.94 -10.87 19.75
CA SER A 174 16.11 -10.08 20.97
C SER A 174 16.94 -8.82 20.71
N PHE A 175 16.53 -7.73 21.32
CA PHE A 175 17.21 -6.44 21.34
C PHE A 175 17.32 -5.94 22.78
N GLU A 176 18.46 -5.31 23.07
CA GLU A 176 18.65 -4.52 24.29
C GLU A 176 18.27 -3.08 23.97
N VAL A 177 17.20 -2.61 24.59
CA VAL A 177 16.60 -1.29 24.40
C VAL A 177 16.05 -0.78 25.73
N PRO A 178 16.47 0.41 26.16
CA PRO A 178 15.72 1.18 27.16
C PRO A 178 14.28 1.45 26.67
N SER A 179 13.39 1.90 27.56
CA SER A 179 11.94 1.97 27.31
C SER A 179 11.47 2.92 26.18
N ASN A 180 12.36 3.73 25.57
CA ASN A 180 11.98 4.83 24.67
C ASN A 180 12.45 4.68 23.20
N PHE A 181 12.47 3.47 22.62
CA PHE A 181 13.06 3.24 21.30
C PHE A 181 12.03 2.93 20.21
N PRO A 182 11.99 3.66 19.07
CA PRO A 182 11.19 3.28 17.93
C PRO A 182 11.80 2.07 17.20
N LEU A 183 11.00 1.03 16.99
CA LEU A 183 11.36 -0.15 16.22
C LEU A 183 10.77 -0.07 14.81
N LEU A 184 11.63 0.04 13.79
CA LEU A 184 11.21 0.03 12.40
C LEU A 184 11.34 -1.38 11.82
N THR A 185 10.23 -1.99 11.42
CA THR A 185 10.25 -3.28 10.72
C THR A 185 10.11 -3.05 9.21
N VAL A 186 11.12 -3.45 8.45
CA VAL A 186 11.16 -3.37 6.98
C VAL A 186 10.96 -4.77 6.43
N LEU A 187 9.91 -5.03 5.66
CA LEU A 187 9.78 -6.30 4.94
C LEU A 187 10.40 -6.12 3.55
N ASP A 188 11.33 -6.99 3.20
CA ASP A 188 12.07 -6.99 1.93
C ASP A 188 12.48 -8.46 1.71
N TYR A 189 12.19 -9.14 0.60
CA TYR A 189 12.80 -8.93 -0.74
C TYR A 189 12.36 -10.05 -1.71
N ASP A 190 12.44 -9.78 -3.02
CA ASP A 190 12.38 -10.78 -4.10
C ASP A 190 13.70 -10.87 -4.89
N LYS A 191 14.03 -12.10 -5.29
CA LYS A 191 15.27 -12.50 -5.97
C LYS A 191 15.18 -12.13 -7.46
N ILE A 192 15.73 -10.96 -7.84
CA ILE A 192 16.32 -10.57 -9.15
C ILE A 192 16.04 -9.07 -9.41
N GLY A 193 17.09 -8.23 -9.37
CA GLY A 193 17.00 -6.80 -9.70
C GLY A 193 17.15 -5.83 -8.51
N LYS A 194 16.81 -4.54 -8.71
CA LYS A 194 16.82 -3.50 -7.66
C LYS A 194 15.84 -3.92 -6.55
N ASN A 195 16.30 -3.86 -5.30
CA ASN A 195 15.55 -4.32 -4.13
C ASN A 195 14.29 -3.45 -3.91
N ASP A 196 13.12 -3.92 -4.31
CA ASP A 196 11.84 -3.25 -4.04
C ASP A 196 11.17 -3.90 -2.83
N ALA A 197 10.97 -3.12 -1.75
CA ALA A 197 10.29 -3.60 -0.55
C ALA A 197 8.79 -3.82 -0.84
N ILE A 198 8.24 -4.97 -0.41
CA ILE A 198 6.79 -5.23 -0.48
C ILE A 198 6.03 -4.21 0.38
N GLY A 199 6.56 -3.90 1.56
CA GLY A 199 5.95 -2.94 2.46
C GLY A 199 6.72 -2.77 3.78
N LYS A 200 6.31 -1.78 4.56
CA LYS A 200 7.03 -1.33 5.75
C LYS A 200 6.08 -1.07 6.91
N LEU A 201 6.59 -1.24 8.13
CA LEU A 201 5.87 -1.06 9.37
C LEU A 201 6.72 -0.31 10.39
N LEU A 202 6.19 0.75 10.99
CA LEU A 202 6.85 1.48 12.07
C LEU A 202 6.13 1.20 13.40
N LEU A 203 6.82 0.61 14.36
CA LEU A 203 6.34 0.38 15.73
C LEU A 203 7.12 1.27 16.71
N GLY A 204 6.44 1.82 17.72
CA GLY A 204 7.07 2.65 18.74
C GLY A 204 6.22 3.85 19.13
N ASN A 205 6.71 4.68 20.05
CA ASN A 205 5.96 5.86 20.52
C ASN A 205 5.63 6.87 19.41
N ASN A 206 6.34 6.81 18.29
CA ASN A 206 6.14 7.71 17.15
C ASN A 206 5.23 7.14 16.06
N SER A 207 4.70 5.92 16.22
CA SER A 207 3.72 5.37 15.30
C SER A 207 2.31 5.91 15.61
N THR A 208 1.34 5.53 14.78
CA THR A 208 -0.08 5.91 14.94
C THR A 208 -0.95 4.65 14.81
N GLY A 209 -2.22 4.73 15.20
CA GLY A 209 -3.19 3.65 14.99
C GLY A 209 -2.81 2.33 15.68
N THR A 210 -2.95 1.22 14.95
CA THR A 210 -2.74 -0.15 15.44
C THR A 210 -1.32 -0.38 15.94
N GLU A 211 -0.33 0.23 15.29
CA GLU A 211 1.08 0.11 15.66
C GLU A 211 1.37 0.73 17.01
N LEU A 212 0.78 1.91 17.28
CA LEU A 212 0.94 2.59 18.57
C LEU A 212 0.23 1.79 19.67
N ARG A 213 -1.00 1.34 19.40
CA ARG A 213 -1.76 0.50 20.33
C ARG A 213 -0.98 -0.76 20.71
N HIS A 214 -0.44 -1.49 19.73
CA HIS A 214 0.33 -2.70 19.99
C HIS A 214 1.57 -2.41 20.86
N TRP A 215 2.25 -1.30 20.60
CA TRP A 215 3.38 -0.86 21.40
C TRP A 215 2.97 -0.49 22.84
N SER A 216 1.88 0.26 23.01
CA SER A 216 1.30 0.60 24.31
C SER A 216 0.86 -0.64 25.10
N ASP A 217 0.18 -1.59 24.45
CA ASP A 217 -0.28 -2.84 25.06
C ASP A 217 0.91 -3.68 25.56
N MET A 218 2.01 -3.73 24.80
CA MET A 218 3.26 -4.38 25.22
C MET A 218 3.85 -3.71 26.46
N LEU A 219 3.90 -2.38 26.52
CA LEU A 219 4.44 -1.64 27.67
C LEU A 219 3.54 -1.79 28.91
N ALA A 220 2.22 -1.81 28.73
CA ALA A 220 1.25 -2.01 29.81
C ALA A 220 1.25 -3.44 30.38
N ASN A 221 1.74 -4.42 29.61
CA ASN A 221 1.80 -5.83 29.99
C ASN A 221 3.25 -6.34 30.06
N PRO A 222 4.08 -5.85 30.99
CA PRO A 222 5.48 -6.22 31.05
C PRO A 222 5.66 -7.73 31.23
N ARG A 223 6.68 -8.28 30.58
CA ARG A 223 7.02 -9.72 30.55
C ARG A 223 5.98 -10.63 29.88
N ARG A 224 4.88 -10.10 29.35
CA ARG A 224 3.91 -10.86 28.55
C ARG A 224 4.13 -10.61 27.06
N PRO A 225 4.14 -11.65 26.22
CA PRO A 225 4.11 -11.47 24.78
C PRO A 225 2.70 -11.05 24.35
N ILE A 226 2.62 -10.01 23.53
CA ILE A 226 1.39 -9.55 22.88
C ILE A 226 1.59 -9.76 21.38
N ALA A 227 0.70 -10.52 20.74
CA ALA A 227 0.71 -10.76 19.30
C ALA A 227 -0.36 -9.91 18.62
N GLN A 228 -0.03 -9.33 17.46
CA GLN A 228 -0.96 -8.48 16.73
C GLN A 228 -0.67 -8.51 15.22
N TRP A 229 -1.75 -8.44 14.44
CA TRP A 229 -1.71 -8.23 13.00
C TRP A 229 -1.55 -6.75 12.64
N HIS A 230 -0.73 -6.48 11.63
CA HIS A 230 -0.49 -5.13 11.09
C HIS A 230 -0.57 -5.15 9.57
N SER A 231 -1.26 -4.16 9.01
CA SER A 231 -1.28 -3.96 7.56
C SER A 231 -0.02 -3.23 7.10
N LEU A 232 0.58 -3.73 6.03
CA LEU A 232 1.80 -3.16 5.47
C LEU A 232 1.51 -1.85 4.73
N LYS A 233 2.39 -0.87 4.90
CA LYS A 233 2.31 0.45 4.26
C LYS A 233 3.41 0.63 3.21
N PRO A 234 3.20 1.47 2.19
CA PRO A 234 4.23 1.81 1.22
C PRO A 234 5.50 2.33 1.91
N GLU A 235 6.67 1.96 1.39
CA GLU A 235 7.94 2.35 2.00
C GLU A 235 8.10 3.88 2.10
N ASP A 236 7.71 4.61 1.05
CA ASP A 236 7.85 6.08 1.00
C ASP A 236 7.00 6.78 2.06
N GLU A 237 5.78 6.30 2.31
CA GLU A 237 4.91 6.85 3.35
C GLU A 237 5.53 6.68 4.74
N VAL A 238 6.07 5.49 5.02
CA VAL A 238 6.72 5.21 6.31
C VAL A 238 8.04 5.98 6.43
N ASN A 239 8.78 6.15 5.35
CA ASN A 239 10.00 6.96 5.33
C ASN A 239 9.72 8.44 5.61
N ALA A 240 8.67 9.00 5.02
CA ALA A 240 8.25 10.38 5.28
C ALA A 240 7.90 10.63 6.77
N LEU A 241 7.25 9.66 7.41
CA LEU A 241 6.96 9.72 8.86
C LEU A 241 8.21 9.73 9.73
N ILE A 242 9.30 9.11 9.26
CA ILE A 242 10.59 9.08 9.96
C ILE A 242 11.36 10.39 9.73
N SER A 243 11.34 10.93 8.51
CA SER A 243 12.09 12.16 8.17
C SER A 243 11.48 13.42 8.80
N ASN A 244 10.15 13.49 8.87
CA ASN A 244 9.44 14.67 9.39
C ASN A 244 9.47 14.80 10.93
N LYS A 245 10.11 13.85 11.62
CA LYS A 245 10.23 13.84 13.08
C LYS A 245 11.69 14.01 13.56
N LYS A 246 12.55 14.56 12.69
CA LYS A 246 13.91 15.01 13.04
C LYS A 246 13.89 16.39 13.67
#